data_AF-A0A958XE36-F1
#
_entry.id   AF-A0A958XE36-F1
#
_cell.length_a   1.000
_cell.length_b   1.000
_cell.length_c   1.000
_cell.angle_alpha   90.00
_cell.angle_beta   90.00
_cell.angle_gamma   90.00
#
_symmetry.space_group_name_H-M   'P 1'
#
loop_
_entity.id
_entity.type
_entity.pdbx_description
1 polymer ?
#
loop_
_entity_poly.entity_id
_entity_poly.type
_entity_poly.pdbx_seq_one_letter_code
_entity_poly.pdbx_strand_id
1 'polypeptide(L)'
;MPHIAIPIPSGPGKQEIEIDMKINGKQQQIHYRVELFYWSDCNIPTVSRVECVRSILTGYDQDWMLYFIGEPTDEFIPIIFVKKKEWTEQRRLVQQP
;
A
#
# COMPACT_ATOMS: atom_id res chain seq x y z
N MET A 1 2.08 8.45 -20.14
CA MET A 1 1.45 7.12 -19.90
C MET A 1 0.00 7.33 -19.52
N PRO A 2 -0.95 6.63 -20.14
CA PRO A 2 -2.35 6.68 -19.71
C PRO A 2 -2.45 6.09 -18.30
N HIS A 3 -3.18 6.76 -17.40
CA HIS A 3 -3.41 6.30 -16.03
C HIS A 3 -4.87 6.56 -15.64
N ILE A 4 -5.40 5.71 -14.75
CA ILE A 4 -6.72 5.88 -14.13
C ILE A 4 -6.47 6.26 -12.67
N ALA A 5 -7.10 7.34 -12.22
CA ALA A 5 -7.07 7.77 -10.82
C ALA A 5 -8.41 7.43 -10.17
N ILE A 6 -8.37 6.66 -9.08
CA ILE A 6 -9.54 6.30 -8.29
C ILE A 6 -9.42 7.04 -6.95
N PRO A 7 -10.30 8.01 -6.64
CA PRO A 7 -10.26 8.68 -5.35
C PRO A 7 -10.68 7.68 -4.26
N ILE A 8 -9.80 7.49 -3.28
CA ILE A 8 -10.08 6.63 -2.12
C ILE A 8 -10.66 7.54 -1.03
N PRO A 9 -11.86 7.26 -0.50
CA PRO A 9 -12.43 8.05 0.57
C PRO A 9 -11.60 7.88 1.84
N SER A 10 -11.24 9.00 2.47
CA SER A 10 -10.57 9.01 3.77
C SER A 10 -11.53 8.47 4.84
N GLY A 11 -11.13 7.41 5.54
CA GLY A 11 -11.86 6.88 6.69
C GLY A 11 -10.89 6.50 7.80
N PRO A 12 -11.31 6.53 9.07
CA PRO A 12 -10.45 6.11 10.17
C PRO A 12 -10.15 4.61 10.08
N GLY A 13 -8.94 4.23 10.45
CA GLY A 13 -8.52 2.83 10.54
C GLY A 13 -8.05 2.20 9.23
N LYS A 14 -7.95 0.86 9.23
CA LYS A 14 -7.47 0.06 8.10
C LYS A 14 -8.50 0.01 6.98
N GLN A 15 -8.07 0.26 5.75
CA GLN A 15 -8.90 0.13 4.56
C GLN A 15 -8.32 -0.95 3.65
N GLU A 16 -9.16 -1.89 3.24
CA GLU A 16 -8.83 -2.89 2.23
C GLU A 16 -9.57 -2.53 0.94
N ILE A 17 -8.81 -2.44 -0.15
CA ILE A 17 -9.29 -1.94 -1.43
C ILE A 17 -9.03 -3.04 -2.46
N GLU A 18 -10.10 -3.53 -3.06
CA GLU A 18 -10.06 -4.53 -4.11
C GLU A 18 -10.45 -3.88 -5.44
N ILE A 19 -9.60 -4.06 -6.44
CA ILE A 19 -9.81 -3.52 -7.79
C ILE A 19 -9.90 -4.68 -8.76
N ASP A 20 -11.13 -4.95 -9.22
CA ASP A 20 -11.40 -5.82 -10.35
C ASP A 20 -11.50 -5.01 -11.64
N MET A 21 -10.59 -5.27 -12.58
CA MET A 21 -10.56 -4.62 -13.88
C MET A 21 -10.65 -5.66 -15.00
N LYS A 22 -11.31 -5.28 -16.10
CA LYS A 22 -11.43 -6.10 -17.30
C LYS A 22 -10.92 -5.33 -18.49
N ILE A 23 -9.80 -5.76 -19.07
CA ILE A 23 -9.17 -5.14 -20.24
C ILE A 23 -9.28 -6.12 -21.40
N ASN A 24 -10.01 -5.75 -22.46
CA ASN A 24 -10.21 -6.58 -23.66
C ASN A 24 -10.63 -8.02 -23.34
N GLY A 25 -11.54 -8.19 -22.39
CA GLY A 25 -12.02 -9.52 -21.97
C GLY A 25 -11.17 -10.20 -20.90
N LYS A 26 -9.92 -9.78 -20.67
CA LYS A 26 -9.03 -10.34 -19.65
C LYS A 26 -9.28 -9.66 -18.30
N GLN A 27 -9.68 -10.45 -17.30
CA GLN A 27 -9.83 -9.98 -15.92
C GLN A 27 -8.46 -9.86 -15.24
N GLN A 28 -8.30 -8.82 -14.43
CA GLN A 28 -7.19 -8.63 -13.51
C GLN A 28 -7.78 -8.15 -12.20
N GLN A 29 -7.31 -8.74 -11.11
CA GLN A 29 -7.71 -8.40 -9.75
C GLN A 29 -6.47 -7.96 -9.00
N ILE A 30 -6.53 -6.81 -8.37
CA ILE A 30 -5.43 -6.24 -7.58
C ILE A 30 -5.97 -5.81 -6.22
N HIS A 31 -5.31 -6.30 -5.17
CA HIS A 31 -5.61 -5.92 -3.80
C HIS A 31 -4.58 -4.92 -3.29
N TYR A 32 -5.12 -3.80 -2.81
CA TYR A 32 -4.41 -2.78 -2.08
C TYR A 32 -4.87 -2.75 -0.63
N ARG A 33 -3.97 -2.35 0.25
CA ARG A 33 -4.26 -2.18 1.66
C ARG A 33 -3.66 -0.87 2.12
N VAL A 34 -4.50 -0.01 2.68
CA VAL A 34 -4.11 1.26 3.27
C VAL A 34 -4.11 1.08 4.78
N GLU A 35 -2.95 1.28 5.40
CA GLU A 35 -2.81 1.27 6.85
C GLU A 35 -2.34 2.64 7.32
N LEU A 36 -2.98 3.14 8.38
CA LEU A 36 -2.55 4.34 9.09
C LEU A 36 -1.70 3.89 10.27
N PHE A 37 -0.42 4.25 10.23
CA PHE A 37 0.51 3.95 11.32
C PHE A 37 0.62 5.17 12.22
N TYR A 38 0.08 5.06 13.43
CA TYR A 38 0.09 6.14 14.41
C TYR A 38 1.45 6.21 15.11
N TRP A 39 1.98 7.42 15.27
CA TRP A 39 3.25 7.64 15.95
C TRP A 39 3.22 7.25 17.43
N SER A 40 2.04 7.28 18.05
CA SER A 40 1.81 6.85 19.43
C SER A 40 2.12 5.36 19.65
N ASP A 41 2.01 4.55 18.59
CA ASP A 41 2.14 3.10 18.69
C ASP A 41 3.63 2.66 18.57
N CYS A 42 4.53 3.62 18.33
CA CYS A 42 5.96 3.41 18.29
C CYS A 42 6.52 3.27 19.72
N ASN A 43 6.73 2.02 20.16
CA ASN A 43 7.36 1.71 21.46
C ASN A 43 8.88 2.01 21.52
N ILE A 44 9.49 2.47 20.42
CA ILE A 44 10.90 2.88 20.37
C ILE A 44 10.98 4.30 20.94
N PRO A 45 11.92 4.63 21.85
CA PRO A 45 12.09 6.00 22.30
C PRO A 45 12.21 6.91 21.07
N THR A 46 11.55 8.07 21.16
CA THR A 46 11.19 9.11 20.18
C THR A 46 12.31 9.67 19.28
N VAL A 47 13.39 8.94 19.07
CA VAL A 47 14.64 9.40 18.47
C VAL A 47 14.56 9.48 16.94
N SER A 48 13.69 8.70 16.26
CA SER A 48 13.48 8.84 14.81
C SER A 48 12.20 8.18 14.28
N ARG A 49 11.33 8.96 13.60
CA ARG A 49 10.17 8.45 12.85
C ARG A 49 10.58 7.40 11.79
N VAL A 50 11.79 7.54 11.23
CA VAL A 50 12.32 6.60 10.23
C VAL A 50 12.53 5.21 10.84
N GLU A 51 13.06 5.15 12.06
CA GLU A 51 13.28 3.86 12.74
C GLU A 51 11.95 3.19 13.09
N CYS A 52 10.91 3.97 13.43
CA CYS A 52 9.59 3.39 13.63
C CYS A 52 9.02 2.79 12.34
N VAL A 53 9.05 3.54 11.22
CA VAL A 53 8.60 3.02 9.92
C VAL A 53 9.40 1.78 9.52
N ARG A 54 10.73 1.80 9.72
CA ARG A 54 11.59 0.64 9.42
C ARG A 54 11.19 -0.59 10.23
N SER A 55 10.92 -0.42 11.52
CA SER A 55 10.47 -1.50 12.41
C SER A 55 9.15 -2.12 11.92
N ILE A 56 8.17 -1.26 11.61
CA ILE A 56 6.86 -1.66 11.06
C ILE A 56 7.02 -2.46 9.76
N LEU A 57 7.83 -1.95 8.83
CA LEU A 57 8.02 -2.57 7.52
C LEU A 57 8.78 -3.91 7.60
N THR A 58 9.69 -4.07 8.57
CA THR A 58 10.50 -5.29 8.71
C THR A 58 9.65 -6.48 9.17
N GLY A 59 8.66 -6.24 10.03
CA GLY A 59 7.76 -7.28 10.54
C GLY A 59 6.49 -7.49 9.71
N TYR A 60 6.33 -6.77 8.60
CA TYR A 60 5.09 -6.81 7.83
C TYR A 60 4.92 -8.13 7.06
N ASP A 61 3.65 -8.43 6.73
CA ASP A 61 3.23 -9.64 6.01
C ASP A 61 3.98 -9.78 4.67
N GLN A 62 4.59 -10.95 4.46
CA GLN A 62 5.45 -11.27 3.32
C GLN A 62 4.70 -11.42 1.99
N ASP A 63 3.38 -11.65 2.05
CA ASP A 63 2.52 -11.71 0.85
C ASP A 63 2.20 -10.32 0.30
N TRP A 64 2.47 -9.28 1.09
CA TRP A 64 2.28 -7.88 0.73
C TRP A 64 3.62 -7.22 0.42
N MET A 65 3.59 -6.24 -0.46
CA MET A 65 4.76 -5.43 -0.78
C MET A 65 4.43 -3.96 -0.64
N LEU A 66 5.41 -3.20 -0.15
CA LEU A 66 5.30 -1.75 -0.07
C LEU A 66 5.06 -1.17 -1.46
N TYR A 67 3.93 -0.49 -1.64
CA TYR A 67 3.56 0.18 -2.88
C TYR A 67 3.87 1.66 -2.81
N PHE A 68 3.45 2.33 -1.73
CA PHE A 68 3.61 3.77 -1.57
C PHE A 68 3.61 4.14 -0.08
N ILE A 69 4.48 5.08 0.30
CA ILE A 69 4.44 5.75 1.60
C ILE A 69 3.90 7.15 1.33
N GLY A 70 2.77 7.49 1.95
CA GLY A 70 2.18 8.82 1.81
C GLY A 70 2.81 9.85 2.73
N GLU A 71 2.23 11.05 2.72
CA GLU A 71 2.75 12.15 3.52
C GLU A 71 2.45 11.93 5.01
N PRO A 72 3.47 12.07 5.89
CA PRO A 72 3.26 11.98 7.32
C PRO A 72 2.47 13.19 7.83
N THR A 73 1.58 12.94 8.77
CA THR A 73 0.92 13.96 9.60
C THR A 73 1.58 14.02 10.97
N ASP A 74 1.06 14.88 11.85
CA ASP A 74 1.48 14.91 13.25
C ASP A 74 1.05 13.68 14.05
N GLU A 75 0.04 12.94 13.57
CA GLU A 75 -0.56 11.80 14.28
C GLU A 75 -0.16 10.45 13.68
N PHE A 76 -0.11 10.36 12.35
CA PHE A 76 0.13 9.10 11.64
C PHE A 76 0.82 9.30 10.29
N ILE A 77 1.32 8.20 9.73
CA ILE A 77 1.75 8.11 8.33
C ILE A 77 0.92 7.04 7.59
N PRO A 78 0.31 7.37 6.44
CA PRO A 78 -0.40 6.38 5.63
C PRO A 78 0.61 5.59 4.80
N ILE A 79 0.50 4.26 4.83
CA ILE A 79 1.30 3.37 3.98
C ILE A 79 0.35 2.47 3.20
N ILE A 80 0.61 2.37 1.90
CA ILE A 80 -0.13 1.54 0.97
C ILE A 80 0.71 0.33 0.61
N PHE A 81 0.11 -0.85 0.77
CA PHE A 81 0.66 -2.12 0.34
C PHE A 81 -0.15 -2.67 -0.83
N VAL A 82 0.50 -3.45 -1.69
CA VAL A 82 -0.15 -4.22 -2.75
C VAL A 82 0.19 -5.69 -2.58
N LYS A 83 -0.73 -6.57 -2.97
CA LYS A 83 -0.48 -8.02 -2.89
C LYS A 83 0.55 -8.44 -3.94
N LYS A 84 1.63 -9.07 -3.48
CA LYS A 84 2.85 -9.31 -4.28
C LYS A 84 2.58 -10.12 -5.55
N LYS A 85 1.81 -11.20 -5.44
CA LYS A 85 1.48 -12.10 -6.56
C LYS A 85 0.78 -11.36 -7.70
N GLU A 86 -0.19 -10.52 -7.36
CA GLU A 86 -1.02 -9.77 -8.32
C GLU A 86 -0.23 -8.66 -8.97
N TRP A 87 0.60 -7.95 -8.19
CA TRP A 87 1.50 -6.93 -8.71
C TRP A 87 2.52 -7.48 -9.71
N THR A 88 3.11 -8.64 -9.42
CA THR A 88 4.05 -9.31 -10.34
C THR A 88 3.38 -9.67 -11.67
N GLU A 89 2.15 -10.20 -11.63
CA GLU A 89 1.41 -10.53 -12.84
C GLU A 89 1.03 -9.28 -13.64
N GLN A 90 0.60 -8.21 -12.97
CA GLN A 90 0.27 -6.94 -13.62
C GLN A 90 1.48 -6.35 -14.34
N ARG A 91 2.66 -6.34 -13.72
CA ARG A 91 3.90 -5.87 -14.36
C ARG A 91 4.29 -6.70 -15.58
N ARG A 92 4.10 -8.02 -15.53
CA ARG A 92 4.37 -8.92 -16.66
C ARG A 92 3.48 -8.60 -17.87
N LEU A 93 2.24 -8.18 -17.62
CA LEU A 93 1.29 -7.81 -18.68
C LEU A 93 1.60 -6.42 -19.28
N VAL A 94 2.07 -5.47 -18.47
CA VAL A 94 2.45 -4.12 -18.93
C VAL A 94 3.76 -4.13 -19.72
N GLN A 95 4.66 -5.09 -19.47
CA GLN A 95 5.95 -5.22 -20.15
C GLN A 95 5.91 -6.09 -21.42
N GLN A 96 4.75 -6.67 -21.78
CA GLN A 96 4.60 -7.39 -23.04
C GLN A 96 4.47 -6.39 -24.20
N PRO A 97 5.33 -6.49 -25.24
CA PRO A 97 5.26 -5.62 -26.41
C PRO A 97 3.98 -5.84 -27.23
#